data_AF-A0A1D3TZB1-F1
#
_entry.id   AF-A0A1D3TZB1-F1
#
_cell.length_a   1.000
_cell.length_b   1.000
_cell.length_c   1.000
_cell.angle_alpha   90.00
_cell.angle_beta   90.00
_cell.angle_gamma   90.00
#
_symmetry.space_group_name_H-M   'P 1'
#
loop_
_entity.id
_entity.type
_entity.pdbx_description
1 polymer ?
#
loop_
_entity_poly.entity_id
_entity_poly.type
_entity_poly.pdbx_seq_one_letter_code
_entity_poly.pdbx_strand_id
1 'polypeptide(L)'
;MVKLAKPNKKKLLENTERQLLRYERRPLDVSYDSLARTYMYLKEFSKYCDAMEKALEMQEGQINLAKEKNGPYSIASEIHTKANFLRLLFREEESRRVFKEALRLYKQALPEDYRNDPDTYRNVIVQISTVEFHLGNYQNSIDICETYKGEKPIAEMISRAILDGNNPEILEKTMDIIKKENRGIPMGMENGNTTSLWDFYEICLQLLGLPSILDEIKAYIESRQ
;
A
#
# COMPACT_ATOMS: atom_id res chain seq x y z
N MET A 1 -19.75 -12.49 -13.23
CA MET A 1 -19.97 -11.97 -11.87
C MET A 1 -18.70 -12.20 -11.07
N VAL A 2 -17.98 -11.13 -10.72
CA VAL A 2 -16.69 -11.19 -10.00
C VAL A 2 -16.88 -11.85 -8.64
N LYS A 3 -16.12 -12.89 -8.34
CA LYS A 3 -16.11 -13.50 -7.01
C LYS A 3 -15.22 -12.67 -6.08
N LEU A 4 -15.86 -11.88 -5.23
CA LEU A 4 -15.16 -11.02 -4.26
C LEU A 4 -14.45 -11.85 -3.18
N ALA A 5 -13.22 -11.43 -2.86
CA ALA A 5 -12.52 -11.88 -1.67
C ALA A 5 -13.31 -11.45 -0.41
N LYS A 6 -13.29 -12.29 0.63
CA LYS A 6 -13.96 -12.01 1.91
C LYS A 6 -12.97 -12.16 3.06
N PRO A 7 -12.96 -11.23 4.03
CA PRO A 7 -12.04 -11.32 5.15
C PRO A 7 -12.38 -12.51 6.03
N ASN A 8 -11.37 -13.19 6.56
CA ASN A 8 -11.56 -14.26 7.51
C ASN A 8 -11.67 -13.67 8.93
N LYS A 9 -12.90 -13.46 9.39
CA LYS A 9 -13.17 -12.84 10.71
C LYS A 9 -12.47 -13.54 11.86
N LYS A 10 -12.39 -14.88 11.86
CA LYS A 10 -11.69 -15.64 12.91
C LYS A 10 -10.21 -15.28 12.94
N LYS A 11 -9.55 -15.27 11.78
CA LYS A 11 -8.13 -14.93 11.65
C LYS A 11 -7.83 -13.48 12.03
N LEU A 12 -8.74 -12.56 11.70
CA LEU A 12 -8.66 -11.17 12.12
C LEU A 12 -8.69 -11.04 13.65
N LEU A 13 -9.65 -11.68 14.32
CA LEU A 13 -9.74 -11.66 15.78
C LEU A 13 -8.51 -12.30 16.45
N GLU A 14 -8.03 -13.44 15.94
CA GLU A 14 -6.77 -14.06 16.39
C GLU A 14 -5.57 -13.11 16.26
N ASN A 15 -5.50 -12.31 15.18
CA ASN A 15 -4.45 -11.31 15.03
C ASN A 15 -4.59 -10.18 16.07
N THR A 16 -5.80 -9.66 16.28
CA THR A 16 -6.05 -8.63 17.30
C THR A 16 -5.60 -9.11 18.68
N GLU A 17 -6.04 -10.29 19.11
CA GLU A 17 -5.64 -10.88 20.39
C GLU A 17 -4.12 -11.01 20.53
N ARG A 18 -3.47 -11.50 19.47
CA ARG A 18 -2.00 -11.64 19.43
C ARG A 18 -1.29 -10.29 19.56
N GLN A 19 -1.76 -9.25 18.88
CA GLN A 19 -1.14 -7.91 18.95
C GLN A 19 -1.39 -7.24 20.30
N LEU A 20 -2.58 -7.40 20.88
CA LEU A 20 -2.89 -6.89 22.21
C LEU A 20 -2.03 -7.56 23.30
N LEU A 21 -1.81 -8.88 23.20
CA LEU A 21 -0.90 -9.58 24.11
C LEU A 21 0.56 -9.07 24.00
N ARG A 22 0.99 -8.67 22.79
CA ARG A 22 2.31 -8.01 22.61
C ARG A 22 2.32 -6.63 23.24
N TYR A 23 1.25 -5.86 23.05
CA TYR A 23 1.11 -4.52 23.64
C TYR A 23 1.27 -4.56 25.17
N GLU A 24 0.64 -5.52 25.84
CA GLU A 24 0.74 -5.69 27.30
C GLU A 24 2.17 -6.00 27.78
N ARG A 25 2.98 -6.67 26.95
CA ARG A 25 4.35 -7.05 27.29
C ARG A 25 5.36 -5.97 26.92
N ARG A 26 5.31 -5.54 25.65
CA ARG A 26 6.25 -4.62 24.99
C ARG A 26 5.52 -3.87 23.87
N PRO A 27 5.05 -2.64 24.12
CA PRO A 27 4.32 -1.85 23.12
C PRO A 27 5.05 -1.62 21.79
N LEU A 28 6.39 -1.62 21.80
CA LEU A 28 7.23 -1.47 20.60
C LEU A 28 7.25 -2.72 19.69
N ASP A 29 6.80 -3.89 20.19
CA ASP A 29 6.78 -5.15 19.42
C ASP A 29 5.46 -5.34 18.63
N VAL A 30 4.55 -4.37 18.74
CA VAL A 30 3.25 -4.36 18.07
C VAL A 30 3.42 -3.86 16.63
N SER A 31 2.86 -4.64 15.70
CA SER A 31 2.73 -4.21 14.30
C SER A 31 1.43 -3.40 14.19
N TYR A 32 1.51 -2.10 14.50
CA TYR A 32 0.34 -1.21 14.50
C TYR A 32 -0.28 -1.07 13.11
N ASP A 33 0.49 -1.19 12.04
CA ASP A 33 0.01 -1.25 10.66
C ASP A 33 -0.89 -2.48 10.43
N SER A 34 -0.44 -3.67 10.84
CA SER A 34 -1.20 -4.91 10.74
C SER A 34 -2.44 -4.86 11.65
N LEU A 35 -2.32 -4.29 12.84
CA LEU A 35 -3.44 -4.11 13.76
C LEU A 35 -4.50 -3.15 13.18
N ALA A 36 -4.08 -2.02 12.61
CA ALA A 36 -4.97 -1.09 11.93
C ALA A 36 -5.69 -1.80 10.77
N ARG A 37 -4.96 -2.46 9.88
CA ARG A 37 -5.54 -3.23 8.75
C ARG A 37 -6.53 -4.29 9.22
N THR A 38 -6.28 -4.92 10.35
CA THR A 38 -7.23 -5.86 10.97
C THR A 38 -8.50 -5.15 11.41
N TYR A 39 -8.40 -4.00 12.10
CA TYR A 39 -9.57 -3.21 12.49
C TYR A 39 -10.35 -2.66 11.30
N MET A 40 -9.67 -2.29 10.20
CA MET A 40 -10.31 -1.92 8.93
C MET A 40 -11.26 -3.01 8.45
N TYR A 41 -10.80 -4.26 8.33
CA TYR A 41 -11.64 -5.36 7.86
C TYR A 41 -12.63 -5.89 8.89
N LEU A 42 -12.41 -5.61 10.19
CA LEU A 42 -13.42 -5.83 11.24
C LEU A 42 -14.47 -4.71 11.31
N LYS A 43 -14.29 -3.63 10.54
CA LYS A 43 -15.13 -2.42 10.56
C LYS A 43 -15.13 -1.69 11.91
N GLU A 44 -14.04 -1.79 12.65
CA GLU A 44 -13.83 -1.07 13.92
C GLU A 44 -13.09 0.26 13.65
N PHE A 45 -13.74 1.17 12.92
CA PHE A 45 -13.06 2.33 12.33
C PHE A 45 -12.42 3.30 13.34
N SER A 46 -12.96 3.42 14.56
CA SER A 46 -12.31 4.21 15.61
C SER A 46 -10.94 3.64 15.97
N LYS A 47 -10.88 2.32 16.20
CA LYS A 47 -9.64 1.65 16.56
C LYS A 47 -8.67 1.56 15.38
N TYR A 48 -9.20 1.48 14.15
CA TYR A 48 -8.41 1.62 12.93
C TYR A 48 -7.65 2.95 12.92
N CYS A 49 -8.34 4.07 13.13
CA CYS A 49 -7.70 5.38 13.16
C CYS A 49 -6.64 5.44 14.27
N ASP A 50 -6.98 5.05 15.50
CA ASP A 50 -6.05 5.06 16.63
C ASP A 50 -4.78 4.24 16.35
N ALA A 51 -4.94 3.02 15.79
CA ALA A 51 -3.82 2.15 15.45
C ALA A 51 -3.00 2.71 14.27
N MET A 52 -3.64 3.34 13.28
CA MET A 52 -2.94 3.91 12.12
C MET A 52 -2.16 5.18 12.50
N GLU A 53 -2.67 6.03 13.41
CA GLU A 53 -1.90 7.14 13.98
C GLU A 53 -0.65 6.63 14.71
N LYS A 54 -0.78 5.52 15.46
CA LYS A 54 0.36 4.89 16.14
C LYS A 54 1.36 4.29 15.14
N ALA A 55 0.89 3.69 14.06
CA ALA A 55 1.75 3.23 12.98
C ALA A 55 2.52 4.40 12.34
N LEU A 56 1.87 5.54 12.13
CA LEU A 56 2.48 6.76 11.61
C LEU A 56 3.56 7.32 12.55
N GLU A 57 3.28 7.39 13.86
CA GLU A 57 4.25 7.82 14.89
C GLU A 57 5.51 6.93 14.87
N MET A 58 5.33 5.60 14.85
CA MET A 58 6.45 4.67 14.79
C MET A 58 7.25 4.79 13.49
N GLN A 59 6.57 5.05 12.37
CA GLN A 59 7.20 5.21 11.07
C GLN A 59 8.15 6.40 11.01
N GLU A 60 7.89 7.49 11.75
CA GLU A 60 8.82 8.62 11.84
C GLU A 60 10.14 8.22 12.49
N GLY A 61 10.08 7.37 13.52
CA GLY A 61 11.28 6.76 14.13
C GLY A 61 12.08 5.91 13.13
N GLN A 62 11.41 5.09 12.32
CA GLN A 62 12.07 4.26 11.31
C GLN A 62 12.75 5.10 10.21
N ILE A 63 12.12 6.20 9.77
CA ILE A 63 12.72 7.13 8.81
C ILE A 63 14.01 7.72 9.37
N ASN A 64 14.04 8.13 10.64
CA ASN A 64 15.24 8.68 11.27
C ASN A 64 16.36 7.63 11.35
N LEU A 65 16.05 6.41 11.77
CA LEU A 65 17.02 5.31 11.79
C LEU A 65 17.56 4.99 10.39
N ALA A 66 16.71 5.03 9.36
CA ALA A 66 17.14 4.78 7.99
C ALA A 66 18.08 5.87 7.47
N LYS A 67 17.85 7.15 7.83
CA LYS A 67 18.73 8.27 7.46
C LYS A 67 20.13 8.17 8.06
N GLU A 68 20.26 7.56 9.24
CA GLU A 68 21.55 7.40 9.91
C GLU A 68 22.41 6.27 9.32
N LYS A 69 21.78 5.23 8.75
CA LYS A 69 22.46 3.94 8.54
C LYS A 69 22.32 3.36 7.13
N ASN A 70 21.47 3.92 6.27
CA ASN A 70 21.13 3.31 4.99
C ASN A 70 21.27 4.24 3.78
N GLY A 71 21.28 3.63 2.58
CA GLY A 71 21.30 4.36 1.31
C GLY A 71 19.93 4.90 0.88
N PRO A 72 19.88 5.66 -0.25
CA PRO A 72 18.67 6.33 -0.73
C PRO A 72 17.45 5.43 -0.88
N TYR A 73 17.63 4.17 -1.31
CA TYR A 73 16.53 3.21 -1.47
C TYR A 73 15.81 2.90 -0.15
N SER A 74 16.56 2.58 0.91
CA SER A 74 15.95 2.23 2.20
C SER A 74 15.23 3.43 2.81
N ILE A 75 15.82 4.63 2.69
CA ILE A 75 15.18 5.87 3.14
C ILE A 75 13.89 6.11 2.34
N ALA A 76 13.91 5.92 1.02
CA ALA A 76 12.74 6.06 0.16
C ALA A 76 11.62 5.10 0.57
N SER A 77 11.95 3.85 0.91
CA SER A 77 11.00 2.84 1.37
C SER A 77 10.28 3.25 2.65
N GLU A 78 11.01 3.75 3.64
CA GLU A 78 10.39 4.21 4.88
C GLU A 78 9.50 5.45 4.68
N ILE A 79 9.90 6.36 3.79
CA ILE A 79 9.11 7.55 3.43
C ILE A 79 7.86 7.17 2.63
N HIS A 80 7.97 6.19 1.71
CA HIS A 80 6.83 5.63 0.99
C HIS A 80 5.81 5.05 1.98
N THR A 81 6.24 4.21 2.91
CA THR A 81 5.35 3.64 3.94
C THR A 81 4.60 4.73 4.70
N LYS A 82 5.29 5.81 5.10
CA LYS A 82 4.63 7.00 5.72
C LYS A 82 3.58 7.62 4.80
N ALA A 83 3.91 7.83 3.52
CA ALA A 83 2.96 8.38 2.55
C ALA A 83 1.72 7.49 2.39
N ASN A 84 1.90 6.16 2.42
CA ASN A 84 0.80 5.21 2.35
C ASN A 84 -0.08 5.24 3.62
N PHE A 85 0.49 5.36 4.82
CA PHE A 85 -0.29 5.52 6.05
C PHE A 85 -1.11 6.81 6.03
N LEU A 86 -0.52 7.92 5.59
CA LEU A 86 -1.23 9.18 5.40
C LEU A 86 -2.37 9.06 4.38
N ARG A 87 -2.16 8.31 3.30
CA ARG A 87 -3.20 8.02 2.28
C ARG A 87 -4.36 7.24 2.88
N LEU A 88 -4.05 6.21 3.68
CA LEU A 88 -5.04 5.36 4.35
C LEU A 88 -5.84 6.12 5.42
N LEU A 89 -5.24 7.17 6.01
CA LEU A 89 -5.92 8.15 6.88
C LEU A 89 -6.67 9.25 6.11
N PHE A 90 -6.73 9.19 4.78
CA PHE A 90 -7.35 10.20 3.92
C PHE A 90 -6.77 11.62 4.09
N ARG A 91 -5.50 11.73 4.49
CA ARG A 91 -4.74 12.99 4.55
C ARG A 91 -4.06 13.25 3.20
N GLU A 92 -4.88 13.49 2.18
CA GLU A 92 -4.47 13.47 0.76
C GLU A 92 -3.31 14.43 0.44
N GLU A 93 -3.40 15.69 0.89
CA GLU A 93 -2.36 16.70 0.64
C GLU A 93 -1.02 16.36 1.32
N GLU A 94 -1.06 15.84 2.54
CA GLU A 94 0.14 15.41 3.25
C GLU A 94 0.77 14.19 2.55
N SER A 95 -0.06 13.19 2.25
CA SER A 95 0.36 11.98 1.54
C SER A 95 1.03 12.31 0.20
N ARG A 96 0.43 13.19 -0.61
CA ARG A 96 0.98 13.63 -1.91
C ARG A 96 2.35 14.29 -1.76
N ARG A 97 2.58 15.11 -0.72
CA ARG A 97 3.91 15.71 -0.45
C ARG A 97 4.95 14.64 -0.12
N VAL A 98 4.61 13.70 0.76
CA VAL A 98 5.53 12.64 1.19
C VAL A 98 5.82 11.66 0.04
N PHE A 99 4.85 11.33 -0.81
CA PHE A 99 5.07 10.53 -2.02
C PHE A 99 6.05 11.19 -3.00
N LYS A 100 5.98 12.51 -3.19
CA LYS A 100 6.95 13.24 -4.03
C LYS A 100 8.38 13.12 -3.48
N GLU A 101 8.55 13.12 -2.16
CA GLU A 101 9.85 12.90 -1.53
C GLU A 101 10.37 11.47 -1.75
N ALA A 102 9.52 10.45 -1.53
CA ALA A 102 9.86 9.06 -1.81
C ALA A 102 10.28 8.86 -3.28
N LEU A 103 9.50 9.42 -4.22
CA LEU A 103 9.79 9.34 -5.65
C LEU A 103 11.17 9.91 -5.99
N ARG A 104 11.51 11.07 -5.42
CA ARG A 104 12.83 11.71 -5.64
C ARG A 104 13.96 10.79 -5.19
N LEU A 105 13.82 10.16 -4.02
CA LEU A 105 14.84 9.24 -3.47
C LEU A 105 14.92 7.92 -4.24
N TYR A 106 13.80 7.36 -4.67
CA TYR A 106 13.83 6.17 -5.54
C TYR A 106 14.50 6.46 -6.88
N LYS A 107 14.25 7.63 -7.49
CA LYS A 107 14.95 8.04 -8.72
C LYS A 107 16.45 8.24 -8.49
N GLN A 108 16.88 8.67 -7.30
CA GLN A 108 18.30 8.72 -6.94
C GLN A 108 18.92 7.34 -6.72
N ALA A 109 18.12 6.36 -6.26
CA ALA A 109 18.56 4.98 -6.07
C ALA A 109 18.59 4.17 -7.37
N LEU A 110 17.97 4.66 -8.45
CA LEU A 110 17.93 4.02 -9.76
C LEU A 110 19.07 4.59 -10.62
N PRO A 111 20.05 3.78 -11.06
CA PRO A 111 21.13 4.27 -11.91
C PRO A 111 20.62 4.61 -13.31
N GLU A 112 21.31 5.53 -14.01
CA GLU A 112 20.88 6.01 -15.33
C GLU A 112 20.81 4.90 -16.39
N ASP A 113 21.66 3.90 -16.28
CA ASP A 113 21.79 2.78 -17.20
C ASP A 113 20.93 1.56 -16.81
N TYR A 114 19.99 1.71 -15.87
CA TYR A 114 19.12 0.62 -15.40
C TYR A 114 18.39 -0.11 -16.53
N ARG A 115 18.15 0.55 -17.68
CA ARG A 115 17.49 -0.04 -18.84
C ARG A 115 18.31 -1.15 -19.51
N ASN A 116 19.62 -1.19 -19.30
CA ASN A 116 20.49 -2.24 -19.81
C ASN A 116 20.27 -3.57 -19.05
N ASP A 117 19.88 -3.49 -17.77
CA ASP A 117 19.56 -4.63 -16.92
C ASP A 117 18.42 -4.29 -15.93
N PRO A 118 17.17 -4.22 -16.43
CA PRO A 118 16.03 -3.78 -15.63
C PRO A 118 15.65 -4.78 -14.53
N ASP A 119 15.99 -6.06 -14.69
CA ASP A 119 15.67 -7.11 -13.72
C ASP A 119 16.48 -6.94 -12.44
N THR A 120 17.74 -6.49 -12.54
CA THR A 120 18.58 -6.13 -11.38
C THR A 120 17.94 -5.01 -10.54
N TYR A 121 17.27 -4.04 -11.18
CA TYR A 121 16.64 -2.90 -10.52
C TYR A 121 15.13 -3.02 -10.34
N ARG A 122 14.59 -4.23 -10.54
CA ARG A 122 13.14 -4.51 -10.50
C ARG A 122 12.47 -3.94 -9.26
N ASN A 123 13.06 -4.12 -8.08
CA ASN A 123 12.46 -3.64 -6.84
C ASN A 123 12.29 -2.11 -6.85
N VAL A 124 13.29 -1.36 -7.31
CA VAL A 124 13.23 0.11 -7.37
C VAL A 124 12.19 0.56 -8.40
N ILE A 125 12.14 -0.11 -9.56
CA ILE A 125 11.17 0.20 -10.63
C ILE A 125 9.74 -0.04 -10.16
N VAL A 126 9.45 -1.15 -9.47
CA VAL A 126 8.11 -1.42 -8.90
C VAL A 126 7.70 -0.34 -7.92
N GLN A 127 8.62 0.13 -7.07
CA GLN A 127 8.32 1.18 -6.10
C GLN A 127 8.08 2.54 -6.79
N ILE A 128 8.89 2.90 -7.80
CA ILE A 128 8.64 4.11 -8.60
C ILE A 128 7.28 4.03 -9.28
N SER A 129 6.95 2.90 -9.92
CA SER A 129 5.65 2.68 -10.55
C SER A 129 4.49 2.86 -9.57
N THR A 130 4.62 2.33 -8.35
CA THR A 130 3.63 2.45 -7.28
C THR A 130 3.46 3.90 -6.80
N VAL A 131 4.56 4.63 -6.62
CA VAL A 131 4.51 6.02 -6.19
C VAL A 131 3.94 6.93 -7.29
N GLU A 132 4.36 6.75 -8.55
CA GLU A 132 3.80 7.48 -9.70
C GLU A 132 2.29 7.21 -9.82
N PHE A 133 1.84 5.96 -9.62
CA PHE A 133 0.42 5.61 -9.57
C PHE A 133 -0.34 6.40 -8.48
N HIS A 134 0.15 6.39 -7.23
CA HIS A 134 -0.50 7.11 -6.13
C HIS A 134 -0.47 8.65 -6.30
N LEU A 135 0.47 9.18 -7.08
CA LEU A 135 0.52 10.60 -7.43
C LEU A 135 -0.44 10.98 -8.57
N GLY A 136 -1.08 9.99 -9.22
CA GLY A 136 -1.94 10.18 -10.39
C GLY A 136 -1.17 10.28 -11.71
N ASN A 137 0.12 9.97 -11.72
CA ASN A 137 0.97 10.00 -12.91
C ASN A 137 0.94 8.64 -13.61
N TYR A 138 -0.24 8.21 -14.07
CA TYR A 138 -0.46 6.85 -14.58
C TYR A 138 0.43 6.49 -15.76
N GLN A 139 0.68 7.43 -16.69
CA GLN A 139 1.58 7.17 -17.81
C GLN A 139 3.02 6.92 -17.34
N ASN A 140 3.53 7.68 -16.37
CA ASN A 140 4.87 7.45 -15.80
C ASN A 140 4.95 6.09 -15.09
N SER A 141 3.88 5.67 -14.43
CA SER A 141 3.77 4.36 -13.79
C SER A 141 3.90 3.21 -14.80
N ILE A 142 3.37 3.41 -16.01
CA ILE A 142 3.48 2.50 -17.15
C ILE A 142 4.89 2.52 -17.75
N ASP A 143 5.40 3.72 -18.05
CA ASP A 143 6.65 3.92 -18.79
C ASP A 143 7.88 3.39 -18.05
N ILE A 144 7.92 3.54 -16.72
CA ILE A 144 9.03 3.02 -15.93
C ILE A 144 9.11 1.49 -15.96
N CYS A 145 7.99 0.81 -16.24
CA CYS A 145 7.88 -0.65 -16.34
C CYS A 145 7.90 -1.16 -17.80
N GLU A 146 8.17 -0.29 -18.77
CA GLU A 146 8.20 -0.63 -20.21
C GLU A 146 9.13 -1.83 -20.47
N THR A 147 10.32 -1.81 -19.87
CA THR A 147 11.39 -2.79 -20.08
C THR A 147 11.17 -4.15 -19.40
N TYR A 148 10.10 -4.31 -18.61
CA TYR A 148 9.80 -5.58 -17.93
C TYR A 148 9.42 -6.68 -18.92
N LYS A 149 10.19 -7.77 -18.90
CA LYS A 149 9.92 -9.02 -19.63
C LYS A 149 9.20 -10.00 -18.70
N GLY A 150 7.97 -9.70 -18.29
CA GLY A 150 7.23 -10.57 -17.38
C GLY A 150 5.88 -9.99 -16.97
N GLU A 151 5.29 -10.59 -15.92
CA GLU A 151 4.09 -10.07 -15.29
C GLU A 151 4.34 -8.64 -14.78
N LYS A 152 3.50 -7.71 -15.25
CA LYS A 152 3.66 -6.29 -14.94
C LYS A 152 3.25 -6.02 -13.48
N PRO A 153 3.86 -5.02 -12.82
CA PRO A 153 3.46 -4.67 -11.46
C PRO A 153 1.98 -4.29 -11.35
N ILE A 154 1.37 -4.53 -10.20
CA ILE A 154 -0.06 -4.23 -9.99
C ILE A 154 -0.39 -2.75 -10.23
N ALA A 155 0.44 -1.83 -9.74
CA ALA A 155 0.26 -0.38 -9.95
C ALA A 155 0.26 0.02 -11.43
N GLU A 156 1.11 -0.63 -12.21
CA GLU A 156 1.23 -0.47 -13.66
C GLU A 156 -0.07 -0.92 -14.35
N MET A 157 -0.53 -2.14 -14.02
CA MET A 157 -1.75 -2.70 -14.59
C MET A 157 -2.99 -1.84 -14.29
N ILE A 158 -3.13 -1.36 -13.06
CA ILE A 158 -4.23 -0.46 -12.67
C ILE A 158 -4.09 0.87 -13.41
N SER A 159 -2.88 1.40 -13.57
CA SER A 159 -2.63 2.63 -14.35
C SER A 159 -3.10 2.48 -15.79
N ARG A 160 -2.83 1.34 -16.45
CA ARG A 160 -3.37 1.06 -17.80
C ARG A 160 -4.89 1.04 -17.80
N ALA A 161 -5.51 0.37 -16.82
CA ALA A 161 -6.95 0.29 -16.73
C ALA A 161 -7.59 1.68 -16.60
N ILE A 162 -7.01 2.56 -15.77
CA ILE A 162 -7.50 3.94 -15.59
C ILE A 162 -7.40 4.74 -16.89
N LEU A 163 -6.26 4.68 -17.58
CA LEU A 163 -6.08 5.40 -18.86
C LEU A 163 -6.99 4.86 -19.97
N ASP A 164 -7.43 3.60 -19.87
CA ASP A 164 -8.42 2.98 -20.74
C ASP A 164 -9.85 3.07 -20.17
N GLY A 165 -10.17 4.17 -19.48
CA GLY A 165 -11.53 4.47 -19.02
C GLY A 165 -12.03 3.55 -17.89
N ASN A 166 -11.14 3.19 -16.95
CA ASN A 166 -11.39 2.19 -15.90
C ASN A 166 -11.79 0.82 -16.47
N ASN A 167 -11.03 0.32 -17.45
CA ASN A 167 -11.32 -0.93 -18.14
C ASN A 167 -11.56 -2.09 -17.15
N PRO A 168 -12.79 -2.66 -17.11
CA PRO A 168 -13.16 -3.66 -16.11
C PRO A 168 -12.43 -4.99 -16.30
N GLU A 169 -12.09 -5.38 -17.54
CA GLU A 169 -11.38 -6.63 -17.81
C GLU A 169 -9.98 -6.60 -17.18
N ILE A 170 -9.27 -5.47 -17.32
CA ILE A 170 -7.94 -5.29 -16.73
C ILE A 170 -8.02 -5.27 -15.21
N LEU A 171 -9.01 -4.57 -14.63
CA LEU A 171 -9.21 -4.49 -13.18
C LEU A 171 -9.56 -5.86 -12.58
N GLU A 172 -10.48 -6.61 -13.20
CA GLU A 172 -10.86 -7.95 -12.75
C GLU A 172 -9.67 -8.93 -12.81
N LYS A 173 -8.91 -8.90 -13.90
CA LYS A 173 -7.68 -9.70 -14.04
C LYS A 173 -6.63 -9.33 -12.98
N THR A 174 -6.45 -8.04 -12.71
CA THR A 174 -5.55 -7.54 -11.67
C THR A 174 -5.98 -8.06 -10.29
N MET A 175 -7.27 -8.02 -9.97
CA MET A 175 -7.81 -8.57 -8.74
C MET A 175 -7.58 -10.08 -8.61
N ASP A 176 -7.68 -10.84 -9.71
CA ASP A 176 -7.37 -12.27 -9.72
C ASP A 176 -5.90 -12.55 -9.43
N ILE A 177 -4.99 -11.74 -9.98
CA ILE A 177 -3.55 -11.82 -9.68
C ILE A 177 -3.31 -11.50 -8.21
N ILE A 178 -3.87 -10.42 -7.67
CA ILE A 178 -3.74 -10.05 -6.25
C ILE A 178 -4.18 -11.20 -5.34
N LYS A 179 -5.33 -11.83 -5.64
CA LYS A 179 -5.83 -12.99 -4.88
C LYS A 179 -4.89 -14.20 -4.96
N LYS A 180 -4.28 -14.42 -6.14
CA LYS A 180 -3.32 -15.52 -6.37
C LYS A 180 -2.01 -15.27 -5.63
N GLU A 181 -1.47 -14.06 -5.68
CA GLU A 181 -0.21 -13.68 -5.02
C GLU A 181 -0.35 -13.66 -3.49
N ASN A 182 -1.50 -13.24 -2.96
CA ASN A 182 -1.80 -13.28 -1.53
C ASN A 182 -2.33 -14.64 -1.04
N ARG A 183 -2.15 -15.73 -1.78
CA ARG A 183 -2.63 -17.04 -1.35
C ARG A 183 -1.95 -17.45 -0.05
N GLY A 184 -2.71 -17.42 1.05
CA GLY A 184 -2.23 -17.73 2.39
C GLY A 184 -1.96 -16.52 3.29
N ILE A 185 -2.09 -15.29 2.78
CA ILE A 185 -2.04 -14.04 3.55
C ILE A 185 -3.47 -13.49 3.64
N PRO A 186 -4.17 -13.67 4.77
CA PRO A 186 -5.52 -13.15 4.92
C PRO A 186 -5.55 -11.63 4.84
N MET A 187 -6.61 -11.07 4.22
CA MET A 187 -6.91 -9.64 4.27
C MET A 187 -6.82 -9.12 5.70
N GLY A 188 -6.10 -8.03 5.90
CA GLY A 188 -5.90 -7.38 7.19
C GLY A 188 -4.68 -7.87 7.96
N MET A 189 -3.96 -8.88 7.46
CA MET A 189 -2.83 -9.50 8.15
C MET A 189 -1.49 -9.31 7.43
N GLU A 190 -1.45 -8.47 6.39
CA GLU A 190 -0.20 -8.10 5.72
C GLU A 190 0.69 -7.27 6.66
N ASN A 191 2.00 -7.39 6.49
CA ASN A 191 3.00 -6.63 7.23
C ASN A 191 4.14 -6.17 6.31
N GLY A 192 4.73 -5.00 6.62
CA GLY A 192 6.03 -4.61 6.08
C GLY A 192 6.09 -4.25 4.59
N ASN A 193 4.95 -4.15 3.90
CA ASN A 193 4.89 -3.68 2.52
C ASN A 193 4.63 -2.16 2.47
N THR A 194 5.35 -1.45 1.60
CA THR A 194 5.15 -0.01 1.35
C THR A 194 3.71 0.29 0.93
N THR A 195 3.14 -0.55 0.05
CA THR A 195 1.70 -0.61 -0.26
C THR A 195 1.25 -2.07 -0.21
N SER A 196 0.15 -2.36 0.49
CA SER A 196 -0.40 -3.73 0.54
C SER A 196 -1.07 -4.08 -0.78
N LEU A 197 -0.91 -5.32 -1.23
CA LEU A 197 -1.66 -5.85 -2.37
C LEU A 197 -3.18 -5.78 -2.14
N TRP A 198 -3.64 -5.93 -0.90
CA TRP A 198 -5.06 -5.75 -0.59
C TRP A 198 -5.51 -4.28 -0.66
N ASP A 199 -4.60 -3.30 -0.50
CA ASP A 199 -4.95 -1.90 -0.79
C ASP A 199 -5.27 -1.72 -2.28
N PHE A 200 -4.46 -2.32 -3.16
CA PHE A 200 -4.73 -2.31 -4.61
C PHE A 200 -6.02 -3.04 -4.97
N TYR A 201 -6.36 -4.11 -4.24
CA TYR A 201 -7.63 -4.82 -4.42
C TYR A 201 -8.81 -3.90 -4.11
N GLU A 202 -8.76 -3.18 -2.99
CA GLU A 202 -9.79 -2.21 -2.61
C GLU A 202 -9.89 -1.05 -3.61
N ILE A 203 -8.76 -0.55 -4.12
CA ILE A 203 -8.73 0.44 -5.21
C ILE A 203 -9.42 -0.09 -6.47
N CYS A 204 -9.18 -1.35 -6.86
CA CYS A 204 -9.86 -1.95 -8.01
C CYS A 204 -11.39 -1.99 -7.79
N LEU A 205 -11.85 -2.28 -6.58
CA LEU A 205 -13.28 -2.24 -6.25
C LEU A 205 -13.86 -0.83 -6.45
N GLN A 206 -13.18 0.20 -5.95
CA GLN A 206 -13.61 1.60 -6.13
C GLN A 206 -13.72 1.97 -7.62
N LEU A 207 -12.70 1.62 -8.42
CA LEU A 207 -12.67 1.90 -9.86
C LEU A 207 -13.77 1.18 -10.65
N LEU A 208 -14.19 0.00 -10.17
CA LEU A 208 -15.31 -0.77 -10.73
C LEU A 208 -16.68 -0.31 -10.22
N GLY A 209 -16.75 0.66 -9.30
CA GLY A 209 -18.00 1.06 -8.64
C GLY A 209 -18.57 -0.02 -7.71
N LEU A 210 -17.71 -0.93 -7.21
CA LEU A 210 -18.07 -1.97 -6.26
C LEU A 210 -17.82 -1.51 -4.82
N PRO A 211 -18.53 -2.07 -3.82
CA PRO A 211 -18.31 -1.69 -2.42
C PRO A 211 -16.87 -1.97 -1.98
N SER A 212 -16.16 -0.92 -1.56
CA SER A 212 -14.82 -1.00 -0.96
C SER A 212 -14.84 -0.59 0.51
N ILE A 213 -13.99 -1.22 1.32
CA ILE A 213 -13.80 -0.80 2.72
C ILE A 213 -13.18 0.60 2.82
N LEU A 214 -12.44 1.04 1.80
CA LEU A 214 -11.85 2.37 1.76
C LEU A 214 -12.92 3.46 1.69
N ASP A 215 -14.02 3.23 0.95
CA ASP A 215 -15.15 4.17 0.91
C ASP A 215 -15.83 4.30 2.28
N GLU A 216 -16.01 3.17 2.98
CA GLU A 216 -16.60 3.16 4.32
C GLU A 216 -15.74 3.89 5.36
N ILE A 217 -14.41 3.70 5.30
CA ILE A 217 -13.47 4.41 6.19
C ILE A 217 -13.47 5.90 5.88
N LYS A 218 -13.44 6.29 4.60
CA LYS A 218 -13.48 7.71 4.19
C LYS A 218 -14.71 8.40 4.77
N ALA A 219 -15.89 7.80 4.56
CA ALA A 219 -17.15 8.33 5.06
C ALA A 219 -17.15 8.45 6.59
N TYR A 220 -16.56 7.47 7.30
CA TYR A 220 -16.42 7.54 8.75
C TYR A 220 -15.52 8.69 9.21
N ILE A 221 -14.36 8.89 8.59
CA ILE A 221 -13.43 9.96 8.94
C ILE A 221 -14.05 11.34 8.67
N GLU A 222 -14.69 11.51 7.52
CA GLU A 222 -15.37 12.75 7.13
C GLU A 222 -16.54 13.08 8.08
N SER A 223 -17.24 12.07 8.61
CA SER A 223 -18.34 12.29 9.57
C SER A 223 -17.91 12.82 10.95
N ARG A 224 -16.60 12.85 11.22
CA ARG A 224 -16.01 13.28 12.50
C ARG A 224 -15.27 14.62 12.42
N GLN A 225 -15.21 15.24 11.25
CA GLN A 225 -14.64 16.58 11.03
C GLN A 225 -15.74 17.64 11.11
#